data_AF-A0A3N5GH66-F1
#
_entry.id   AF-A0A3N5GH66-F1
#
_cell.length_a   1.000
_cell.length_b   1.000
_cell.length_c   1.000
_cell.angle_alpha   90.00
_cell.angle_beta   90.00
_cell.angle_gamma   90.00
#
_symmetry.space_group_name_H-M   'P 1'
#
loop_
_entity.id
_entity.type
_entity.pdbx_description
1 polymer ?
#
loop_
_entity_poly.entity_id
_entity_poly.type
_entity_poly.pdbx_seq_one_letter_code
_entity_poly.pdbx_strand_id
1 'polypeptide(L)'
;MTLFHPASGQVRVKGVTSSANVVLHPWLKEQLTEILAALPEKPVLTPEANRAMWLAWQKGLSMPITLPEDLPPLRMLMIWDNLRGHYTTEMLLWLFQHGILPVFTPIGGSWLNMAESMQRILVQRALSGQQPETPEQIMTLLEGVAQGWNLDPTPFEWGGKRAARRQRSRARRHALGGSGAYVRRPILRNKNLFQKWQESRQPTH
;
A
#
# COMPACT_ATOMS: atom_id res chain seq x y z
N MET A 1 -14.46 8.13 -1.81
CA MET A 1 -13.81 6.83 -1.58
C MET A 1 -13.09 6.38 -2.85
N THR A 2 -12.00 5.63 -2.74
CA THR A 2 -11.15 5.27 -3.88
C THR A 2 -10.56 3.87 -3.73
N LEU A 3 -10.62 3.07 -4.79
CA LEU A 3 -9.86 1.84 -4.96
C LEU A 3 -9.05 1.95 -6.23
N PHE A 4 -7.81 1.53 -6.19
CA PHE A 4 -6.87 1.67 -7.30
C PHE A 4 -6.21 0.32 -7.56
N HIS A 5 -6.18 -0.12 -8.83
CA HIS A 5 -5.52 -1.35 -9.24
C HIS A 5 -4.20 -1.00 -9.97
N PRO A 6 -3.04 -1.05 -9.28
CA PRO A 6 -1.79 -0.48 -9.80
C PRO A 6 -1.34 -1.07 -11.14
N ALA A 7 -1.45 -2.39 -11.31
CA ALA A 7 -0.96 -3.07 -12.51
C ALA A 7 -1.70 -2.65 -13.79
N SER A 8 -3.00 -2.36 -13.68
CA SER A 8 -3.79 -1.86 -14.83
C SER A 8 -3.88 -0.34 -14.89
N GLY A 9 -3.63 0.35 -13.76
CA GLY A 9 -3.92 1.77 -13.62
C GLY A 9 -5.41 2.11 -13.42
N GLN A 10 -6.33 1.14 -13.44
CA GLN A 10 -7.76 1.41 -13.27
C GLN A 10 -8.07 1.91 -11.85
N VAL A 11 -9.06 2.79 -11.75
CA VAL A 11 -9.53 3.37 -10.49
C VAL A 11 -11.04 3.30 -10.37
N ARG A 12 -11.54 2.90 -9.19
CA ARG A 12 -12.96 2.96 -8.82
C ARG A 12 -13.13 4.08 -7.81
N VAL A 13 -14.02 5.03 -8.10
CA VAL A 13 -14.25 6.22 -7.28
C VAL A 13 -15.74 6.37 -7.00
N LYS A 14 -16.06 6.74 -5.77
CA LYS A 14 -17.40 7.17 -5.37
C LYS A 14 -17.30 8.43 -4.52
N GLY A 15 -17.94 9.50 -4.96
CA GLY A 15 -18.15 10.73 -4.21
C GLY A 15 -19.06 10.45 -3.02
N VAL A 16 -18.66 10.93 -1.85
CA VAL A 16 -19.44 10.79 -0.60
C VAL A 16 -19.26 12.02 0.26
N THR A 17 -20.29 12.38 1.01
CA THR A 17 -20.25 13.43 2.03
C THR A 17 -19.58 12.97 3.32
N SER A 18 -19.47 11.66 3.54
CA SER A 18 -18.83 11.04 4.71
C SER A 18 -18.19 9.71 4.35
N SER A 19 -17.04 9.42 4.96
CA SER A 19 -16.29 8.16 4.79
C SER A 19 -16.31 7.29 6.04
N ALA A 20 -17.35 7.41 6.88
CA ALA A 20 -17.55 6.54 8.03
C ALA A 20 -17.68 5.07 7.60
N ASN A 21 -17.35 4.13 8.50
CA ASN A 21 -17.37 2.69 8.19
C ASN A 21 -18.73 2.20 7.66
N VAL A 22 -19.83 2.77 8.14
CA VAL A 22 -21.19 2.46 7.66
C VAL A 22 -21.42 2.79 6.18
N VAL A 23 -20.60 3.67 5.60
CA VAL A 23 -20.59 3.99 4.17
C VAL A 23 -19.45 3.26 3.46
N LEU A 24 -18.26 3.24 4.07
CA LEU A 24 -17.04 2.69 3.47
C LEU A 24 -17.10 1.17 3.31
N HIS A 25 -17.53 0.42 4.33
CA HIS A 25 -17.49 -1.05 4.28
C HIS A 25 -18.46 -1.62 3.24
N PRO A 26 -19.74 -1.19 3.16
CA PRO A 26 -20.64 -1.70 2.13
C PRO A 26 -20.11 -1.44 0.72
N TRP A 27 -19.62 -0.22 0.46
CA TRP A 27 -19.03 0.12 -0.83
C TRP A 27 -17.79 -0.73 -1.13
N LEU A 28 -16.88 -0.88 -0.15
CA LEU A 28 -15.67 -1.68 -0.34
C LEU A 28 -16.01 -3.14 -0.65
N LYS A 29 -16.98 -3.73 0.06
CA LYS A 29 -17.46 -5.10 -0.18
C LYS A 29 -18.03 -5.27 -1.57
N GLU A 30 -18.89 -4.35 -2.01
CA GLU A 30 -19.46 -4.33 -3.36
C GLU A 30 -18.36 -4.31 -4.42
N GLN A 31 -17.44 -3.34 -4.34
CA GLN A 31 -16.37 -3.20 -5.33
C GLN A 31 -15.40 -4.39 -5.35
N LEU A 32 -15.03 -4.92 -4.17
CA LEU A 32 -14.15 -6.09 -4.10
C LEU A 32 -14.83 -7.35 -4.63
N THR A 33 -16.13 -7.52 -4.40
CA THR A 33 -16.91 -8.64 -4.95
C THR A 33 -16.89 -8.63 -6.47
N GLU A 34 -17.13 -7.46 -7.09
CA GLU A 34 -17.03 -7.31 -8.54
C GLU A 34 -15.64 -7.60 -9.08
N ILE A 35 -14.58 -7.12 -8.41
CA ILE A 35 -13.20 -7.40 -8.84
C ILE A 35 -12.91 -8.90 -8.74
N LEU A 36 -13.28 -9.54 -7.63
CA LEU A 36 -13.07 -10.98 -7.42
C LEU A 36 -13.79 -11.84 -8.45
N ALA A 37 -14.99 -11.45 -8.87
CA ALA A 37 -15.77 -12.14 -9.90
C ALA A 37 -15.07 -12.10 -11.28
N ALA A 38 -14.31 -11.04 -11.56
CA ALA A 38 -13.55 -10.90 -12.80
C ALA A 38 -12.17 -11.57 -12.78
N LEU A 39 -11.69 -12.02 -11.61
CA LEU A 39 -10.40 -12.71 -11.51
C LEU A 39 -10.52 -14.15 -12.00
N PRO A 40 -9.48 -14.70 -12.66
CA PRO A 40 -9.45 -16.10 -13.03
C PRO A 40 -9.56 -17.00 -11.79
N GLU A 41 -10.10 -18.19 -11.98
CA GLU A 41 -10.10 -19.23 -10.96
C GLU A 41 -8.66 -19.59 -10.59
N LYS A 42 -8.43 -19.83 -9.29
CA LYS A 42 -7.13 -20.32 -8.82
C LYS A 42 -7.15 -21.83 -8.73
N PRO A 43 -6.01 -22.49 -9.00
CA PRO A 43 -5.89 -23.93 -8.77
C PRO A 43 -6.17 -24.25 -7.30
N VAL A 44 -6.84 -25.38 -7.08
CA VAL A 44 -7.09 -25.90 -5.74
C VAL A 44 -5.75 -26.35 -5.15
N LEU A 45 -5.38 -25.74 -4.03
CA LEU A 45 -4.19 -26.10 -3.26
C LEU A 45 -4.61 -27.02 -2.11
N THR A 46 -3.67 -27.82 -1.60
CA THR A 46 -3.89 -28.49 -0.30
C THR A 46 -4.05 -27.44 0.81
N PRO A 47 -4.74 -27.76 1.92
CA PRO A 47 -4.89 -26.82 3.04
C PRO A 47 -3.54 -26.26 3.54
N GLU A 48 -2.51 -27.11 3.60
CA GLU A 48 -1.16 -26.75 4.05
C GLU A 48 -0.49 -25.78 3.06
N ALA A 49 -0.56 -26.07 1.76
CA ALA A 49 -0.01 -25.23 0.72
C ALA A 49 -0.73 -23.88 0.63
N ASN A 50 -2.06 -23.87 0.79
CA ASN A 50 -2.83 -22.63 0.85
C ASN A 50 -2.41 -21.79 2.06
N ARG A 51 -2.39 -22.37 3.27
CA ARG A 51 -1.97 -21.66 4.48
C ARG A 51 -0.54 -21.12 4.37
N ALA A 52 0.38 -21.89 3.79
CA ALA A 52 1.74 -21.42 3.52
C ALA A 52 1.78 -20.20 2.59
N MET A 53 0.92 -20.15 1.57
CA MET A 53 0.78 -18.99 0.68
C MET A 53 0.34 -17.73 1.44
N TRP A 54 -0.68 -17.84 2.30
CA TRP A 54 -1.13 -16.72 3.14
C TRP A 54 -0.02 -16.24 4.08
N LEU A 55 0.69 -17.16 4.74
CA LEU A 55 1.78 -16.83 5.66
C LEU A 55 2.99 -16.20 4.93
N ALA A 56 3.29 -16.64 3.71
CA ALA A 56 4.39 -16.08 2.92
C ALA A 56 4.23 -14.57 2.71
N TRP A 57 3.00 -14.10 2.47
CA TRP A 57 2.69 -12.68 2.32
C TRP A 57 2.70 -11.88 3.61
N GLN A 58 2.73 -12.55 4.77
CA GLN A 58 2.91 -11.89 6.07
C GLN A 58 4.38 -11.81 6.51
N LYS A 59 5.28 -12.51 5.82
CA LYS A 59 6.70 -12.53 6.18
C LYS A 59 7.31 -11.13 6.08
N GLY A 60 7.89 -10.65 7.18
CA GLY A 60 8.54 -9.34 7.25
C GLY A 60 7.60 -8.18 7.52
N LEU A 61 6.29 -8.41 7.69
CA LEU A 61 5.38 -7.40 8.22
C LEU A 61 5.72 -7.13 9.69
N SER A 62 5.77 -5.86 10.07
CA SER A 62 5.98 -5.47 11.48
C SER A 62 4.79 -5.81 12.36
N MET A 63 3.59 -5.93 11.78
CA MET A 63 2.34 -6.26 12.45
C MET A 63 1.59 -7.30 11.62
N PRO A 64 1.93 -8.60 11.72
CA PRO A 64 1.17 -9.66 11.08
C PRO A 64 -0.24 -9.75 11.69
N ILE A 65 -1.21 -10.20 10.88
CA ILE A 65 -2.60 -10.39 11.28
C ILE A 65 -2.85 -11.87 11.53
N THR A 66 -3.54 -12.16 12.63
CA THR A 66 -4.01 -13.52 12.93
C THR A 66 -4.99 -13.99 11.86
N LEU A 67 -4.66 -15.10 11.21
CA LEU A 67 -5.52 -15.70 10.18
C LEU A 67 -6.53 -16.65 10.82
N PRO A 68 -7.79 -16.69 10.32
CA PRO A 68 -8.74 -17.77 10.64
C PRO A 68 -8.16 -19.16 10.36
N GLU A 69 -8.73 -20.19 10.99
CA GLU A 69 -8.32 -21.60 10.78
C GLU A 69 -8.63 -22.08 9.36
N ASP A 70 -9.87 -21.85 8.91
CA ASP A 70 -10.30 -22.13 7.56
C ASP A 70 -10.04 -20.93 6.65
N LEU A 71 -9.26 -21.15 5.60
CA LEU A 71 -8.92 -20.13 4.61
C LEU A 71 -9.28 -20.61 3.21
N PRO A 72 -10.03 -19.81 2.43
CA PRO A 72 -10.17 -20.07 1.00
C PRO A 72 -8.84 -19.81 0.28
N PRO A 73 -8.74 -20.16 -1.02
CA PRO A 73 -7.60 -19.77 -1.83
C PRO A 73 -7.35 -18.26 -1.77
N LEU A 74 -6.12 -17.84 -1.47
CA LEU A 74 -5.77 -16.42 -1.49
C LEU A 74 -5.93 -15.86 -2.92
N ARG A 75 -6.90 -14.98 -3.16
CA ARG A 75 -7.21 -14.39 -4.48
C ARG A 75 -6.56 -13.03 -4.67
N MET A 76 -6.49 -12.20 -3.63
CA MET A 76 -6.10 -10.79 -3.74
C MET A 76 -5.33 -10.31 -2.51
N LEU A 77 -4.39 -9.39 -2.72
CA LEU A 77 -3.80 -8.56 -1.66
C LEU A 77 -4.41 -7.16 -1.74
N MET A 78 -4.88 -6.65 -0.60
CA MET A 78 -5.44 -5.30 -0.51
C MET A 78 -4.54 -4.43 0.36
N ILE A 79 -3.89 -3.42 -0.23
CA ILE A 79 -3.08 -2.46 0.52
C ILE A 79 -4.01 -1.41 1.11
N TRP A 80 -4.04 -1.31 2.43
CA TRP A 80 -4.96 -0.43 3.15
C TRP A 80 -4.20 0.44 4.15
N ASP A 81 -4.63 1.68 4.37
CA ASP A 81 -4.01 2.52 5.39
C ASP A 81 -4.31 1.99 6.81
N ASN A 82 -3.52 2.43 7.78
CA ASN A 82 -3.59 1.93 9.15
C ASN A 82 -4.45 2.81 10.08
N LEU A 83 -5.41 3.56 9.54
CA LEU A 83 -6.34 4.32 10.36
C LEU A 83 -7.15 3.36 11.24
N ARG A 84 -7.21 3.64 12.56
CA ARG A 84 -7.88 2.76 13.54
C ARG A 84 -9.30 2.40 13.16
N GLY A 85 -10.01 3.29 12.47
CA GLY A 85 -11.36 3.07 11.99
C GLY A 85 -11.50 1.88 11.03
N HIS A 86 -10.46 1.51 10.29
CA HIS A 86 -10.53 0.44 9.30
C HIS A 86 -10.37 -0.97 9.88
N TYR A 87 -10.05 -1.07 11.17
CA TYR A 87 -9.89 -2.33 11.87
C TYR A 87 -11.19 -2.72 12.58
N THR A 88 -12.17 -3.24 11.84
CA THR A 88 -13.28 -3.98 12.44
C THR A 88 -13.12 -5.48 12.20
N THR A 89 -13.38 -6.26 13.25
CA THR A 89 -13.35 -7.74 13.17
C THR A 89 -14.26 -8.25 12.06
N GLU A 90 -15.44 -7.66 11.93
CA GLU A 90 -16.44 -7.99 10.91
C GLU A 90 -15.90 -7.80 9.48
N MET A 91 -15.22 -6.69 9.20
CA MET A 91 -14.66 -6.45 7.87
C MET A 91 -13.47 -7.38 7.58
N LEU A 92 -12.59 -7.60 8.56
CA LEU A 92 -11.44 -8.50 8.40
C LEU A 92 -11.88 -9.94 8.13
N LEU A 93 -12.85 -10.45 8.88
CA LEU A 93 -13.40 -11.78 8.66
C LEU A 93 -14.06 -11.90 7.27
N TRP A 94 -14.80 -10.87 6.84
CA TRP A 94 -15.37 -10.84 5.50
C TRP A 94 -14.29 -10.89 4.42
N LEU A 95 -13.20 -10.11 4.56
CA LEU A 95 -12.08 -10.12 3.62
C LEU A 95 -11.44 -11.51 3.53
N PHE A 96 -11.19 -12.17 4.68
CA PHE A 96 -10.62 -13.51 4.71
C PHE A 96 -11.52 -14.56 4.04
N GLN A 97 -12.83 -14.52 4.32
CA GLN A 97 -13.82 -15.40 3.69
C GLN A 97 -13.86 -15.26 2.15
N HIS A 98 -13.48 -14.10 1.62
CA HIS A 98 -13.42 -13.84 0.18
C HIS A 98 -12.02 -14.04 -0.42
N GLY A 99 -11.07 -14.57 0.35
CA GLY A 99 -9.71 -14.81 -0.12
C GLY A 99 -8.90 -13.52 -0.31
N ILE A 100 -9.18 -12.48 0.48
CA ILE A 100 -8.48 -11.21 0.43
C ILE A 100 -7.60 -11.06 1.68
N LEU A 101 -6.31 -10.83 1.48
CA LEU A 101 -5.40 -10.47 2.57
C LEU A 101 -5.23 -8.94 2.63
N PRO A 102 -5.74 -8.25 3.66
CA PRO A 102 -5.39 -6.86 3.89
C PRO A 102 -3.94 -6.74 4.36
N VAL A 103 -3.19 -5.85 3.72
CA VAL A 103 -1.81 -5.50 4.06
C VAL A 103 -1.79 -4.03 4.44
N PHE A 104 -1.56 -3.76 5.73
CA PHE A 104 -1.61 -2.40 6.25
C PHE A 104 -0.30 -1.66 6.04
N THR A 105 -0.38 -0.39 5.63
CA THR A 105 0.80 0.46 5.52
C THR A 105 1.42 0.73 6.90
N PRO A 106 2.75 0.70 7.05
CA PRO A 106 3.40 1.04 8.32
C PRO A 106 3.15 2.51 8.69
N ILE A 107 3.32 2.84 9.97
CA ILE A 107 3.22 4.23 10.45
C ILE A 107 4.23 5.10 9.68
N GLY A 108 3.76 6.22 9.11
CA GLY A 108 4.57 7.10 8.26
C GLY A 108 4.88 6.52 6.86
N GLY A 109 4.24 5.41 6.50
CA GLY A 109 4.40 4.68 5.24
C GLY A 109 3.39 5.06 4.15
N SER A 110 2.69 6.20 4.26
CA SER A 110 1.61 6.59 3.34
C SER A 110 2.05 6.62 1.86
N TRP A 111 3.34 6.84 1.60
CA TRP A 111 3.93 6.74 0.27
C TRP A 111 3.83 5.34 -0.39
N LEU A 112 3.57 4.28 0.38
CA LEU A 112 3.31 2.94 -0.13
C LEU A 112 1.88 2.78 -0.64
N ASN A 113 0.95 3.62 -0.15
CA ASN A 113 -0.44 3.64 -0.57
C ASN A 113 -0.56 4.38 -1.92
N MET A 114 -0.54 3.61 -3.01
CA MET A 114 -0.66 4.18 -4.36
C MET A 114 -2.03 4.83 -4.62
N ALA A 115 -3.06 4.45 -3.88
CA ALA A 115 -4.37 5.10 -3.99
C ALA A 115 -4.30 6.58 -3.62
N GLU A 116 -3.48 6.98 -2.64
CA GLU A 116 -3.25 8.40 -2.30
C GLU A 116 -2.59 9.16 -3.45
N SER A 117 -1.65 8.51 -4.15
CA SER A 117 -1.02 9.12 -5.33
C SER A 117 -2.01 9.32 -6.45
N MET A 118 -2.91 8.36 -6.68
CA MET A 118 -3.99 8.46 -7.65
C MET A 118 -5.00 9.54 -7.25
N GLN A 119 -5.43 9.58 -5.99
CA GLN A 119 -6.32 10.61 -5.47
C GLN A 119 -5.78 12.01 -5.71
N ARG A 120 -4.48 12.25 -5.48
CA ARG A 120 -3.86 13.56 -5.75
C ARG A 120 -3.92 13.94 -7.24
N ILE A 121 -3.75 12.98 -8.15
CA ILE A 121 -3.89 13.21 -9.60
C ILE A 121 -5.33 13.55 -9.95
N LEU A 122 -6.30 12.77 -9.44
CA LEU A 122 -7.72 13.00 -9.68
C LEU A 122 -8.18 14.36 -9.17
N VAL A 123 -7.82 14.70 -7.92
CA VAL A 123 -8.15 16.00 -7.30
C VAL A 123 -7.56 17.15 -8.10
N GLN A 124 -6.30 17.05 -8.53
CA GLN A 124 -5.68 18.09 -9.33
C GLN A 124 -6.39 18.27 -10.68
N ARG A 125 -6.71 17.18 -11.38
CA ARG A 125 -7.43 17.24 -12.66
C ARG A 125 -8.87 17.72 -12.53
N ALA A 126 -9.54 17.35 -11.43
CA ALA A 126 -10.94 17.70 -11.20
C ALA A 126 -11.13 19.15 -10.77
N LEU A 127 -10.20 19.70 -9.98
CA LEU A 127 -10.40 21.00 -9.33
C LEU A 127 -9.55 22.13 -9.90
N SER A 128 -8.49 21.85 -10.68
CA SER A 128 -7.65 22.92 -11.23
C SER A 128 -8.43 23.80 -12.19
N GLY A 129 -8.55 25.09 -11.87
CA GLY A 129 -9.30 26.06 -12.67
C GLY A 129 -10.82 25.95 -12.55
N GLN A 130 -11.34 25.10 -11.66
CA GLN A 130 -12.77 24.98 -11.38
C GLN A 130 -13.13 25.76 -10.10
N GLN A 131 -14.38 26.19 -9.99
CA GLN A 131 -14.93 26.84 -8.79
C GLN A 131 -16.25 26.14 -8.39
N PRO A 132 -16.18 24.90 -7.88
CA PRO A 132 -17.38 24.23 -7.41
C PRO A 132 -17.93 24.92 -6.16
N GLU A 133 -19.22 25.16 -6.14
CA GLU A 133 -19.96 25.84 -5.08
C GLU A 133 -20.59 24.86 -4.09
N THR A 134 -20.70 23.58 -4.48
CA THR A 134 -21.36 22.54 -3.68
C THR A 134 -20.52 21.26 -3.56
N PRO A 135 -20.67 20.49 -2.45
CA PRO A 135 -20.07 19.17 -2.34
C PRO A 135 -20.44 18.24 -3.49
N GLU A 136 -21.67 18.31 -3.99
CA GLU A 136 -22.18 17.48 -5.08
C GLU A 136 -21.45 17.76 -6.40
N GLN A 137 -21.11 19.03 -6.67
CA GLN A 137 -20.28 19.40 -7.81
C GLN A 137 -18.86 18.84 -7.69
N ILE A 138 -18.26 18.89 -6.49
CA ILE A 138 -16.94 18.29 -6.24
C ILE A 138 -16.98 16.78 -6.50
N MET A 139 -18.01 16.09 -6.02
CA MET A 139 -18.20 14.66 -6.23
C MET A 139 -18.32 14.32 -7.71
N THR A 140 -19.17 15.04 -8.43
CA THR A 140 -19.40 14.86 -9.87
C THR A 140 -18.10 15.07 -10.67
N LEU A 141 -17.33 16.11 -10.35
CA LEU A 141 -16.04 16.38 -11.01
C LEU A 141 -15.04 15.25 -10.75
N LEU A 142 -14.91 14.77 -9.51
CA LEU A 142 -14.00 13.69 -9.15
C LEU A 142 -14.38 12.36 -9.83
N GLU A 143 -15.67 12.02 -9.85
CA GLU A 143 -16.17 10.81 -10.51
C GLU A 143 -15.99 10.91 -12.03
N GLY A 144 -16.29 12.05 -12.64
CA GLY A 144 -16.11 12.28 -14.08
C GLY A 144 -14.64 12.17 -14.51
N VAL A 145 -13.71 12.75 -13.74
CA VAL A 145 -12.28 12.60 -14.01
C VAL A 145 -11.80 11.15 -13.84
N ALA A 146 -12.34 10.41 -12.87
CA ALA A 146 -12.03 9.00 -12.70
C ALA A 146 -12.54 8.14 -13.87
N GLN A 147 -13.75 8.41 -14.36
CA GLN A 147 -14.28 7.77 -15.57
C GLN A 147 -13.40 8.08 -16.79
N GLY A 148 -13.03 9.35 -16.99
CA GLY A 148 -12.13 9.76 -18.06
C GLY A 148 -10.74 9.13 -17.95
N TRP A 149 -10.21 8.98 -16.73
CA TRP A 149 -8.95 8.27 -16.48
C TRP A 149 -9.02 6.80 -16.92
N ASN A 150 -10.13 6.12 -16.65
CA ASN A 150 -10.29 4.70 -17.00
C ASN A 150 -10.44 4.43 -18.51
N LEU A 151 -10.59 5.45 -19.36
CA LEU A 151 -10.57 5.30 -20.82
C LEU A 151 -9.16 4.95 -21.35
N ASP A 152 -8.12 5.44 -20.69
CA ASP A 152 -6.72 5.13 -20.98
C ASP A 152 -5.89 5.12 -19.67
N PRO A 153 -6.09 4.08 -18.82
CA PRO A 153 -5.53 4.05 -17.49
C PRO A 153 -4.00 3.87 -17.53
N THR A 154 -3.28 4.60 -16.69
CA THR A 154 -1.82 4.48 -16.59
C THR A 154 -1.40 3.56 -15.43
N PRO A 155 -0.72 2.43 -15.70
CA PRO A 155 -0.19 1.55 -14.65
C PRO A 155 0.83 2.23 -13.72
N PHE A 156 0.81 1.84 -12.44
CA PHE A 156 1.73 2.32 -11.42
C PHE A 156 2.66 1.19 -10.95
N GLU A 157 3.93 1.51 -10.79
CA GLU A 157 4.95 0.59 -10.29
C GLU A 157 5.60 1.12 -9.00
N TRP A 158 5.81 0.24 -8.03
CA TRP A 158 6.59 0.60 -6.83
C TRP A 158 8.05 0.79 -7.20
N GLY A 159 8.75 1.68 -6.50
CA GLY A 159 10.20 1.77 -6.64
C GLY A 159 10.72 2.42 -7.93
N GLY A 160 9.88 3.14 -8.69
CA GLY A 160 10.28 3.81 -9.93
C GLY A 160 11.44 4.81 -9.79
N LYS A 161 11.89 5.40 -10.91
CA LYS A 161 13.11 6.24 -11.02
C LYS A 161 13.28 7.30 -9.90
N ARG A 162 12.18 7.88 -9.40
CA ARG A 162 12.17 8.84 -8.29
C ARG A 162 12.50 8.19 -6.94
N ALA A 163 12.00 7.00 -6.65
CA ALA A 163 12.35 6.23 -5.46
C ALA A 163 13.84 5.85 -5.47
N ALA A 164 14.34 5.35 -6.60
CA ALA A 164 15.77 5.09 -6.79
C ALA A 164 16.62 6.35 -6.58
N ARG A 165 16.17 7.51 -7.07
CA ARG A 165 16.85 8.80 -6.82
C ARG A 165 16.86 9.18 -5.33
N ARG A 166 15.74 8.97 -4.61
CA ARG A 166 15.65 9.21 -3.17
C ARG A 166 16.57 8.26 -2.39
N GLN A 167 16.61 6.98 -2.76
CA GLN A 167 17.52 6.00 -2.16
C GLN A 167 18.98 6.38 -2.37
N ARG A 168 19.38 6.75 -3.60
CA ARG A 168 20.71 7.30 -3.89
C ARG A 168 21.02 8.56 -3.09
N SER A 169 20.04 9.45 -2.90
CA SER A 169 20.20 10.64 -2.07
C SER A 169 20.36 10.31 -0.58
N ARG A 170 19.66 9.30 -0.07
CA ARG A 170 19.78 8.83 1.33
C ARG A 170 21.09 8.08 1.56
N ALA A 171 21.54 7.27 0.60
CA ALA A 171 22.82 6.56 0.66
C ALA A 171 24.03 7.51 0.67
N ARG A 172 23.95 8.65 -0.03
CA ARG A 172 24.98 9.72 -0.01
C ARG A 172 25.00 10.55 1.28
N ARG A 173 24.10 10.27 2.21
CA ARG A 173 23.95 10.98 3.48
C ARG A 173 24.40 10.02 4.59
N HIS A 174 25.57 10.27 5.17
CA HIS A 174 26.06 9.41 6.27
C HIS A 174 25.38 9.86 7.57
N ALA A 175 24.72 8.92 8.26
CA ALA A 175 24.04 9.21 9.52
C ALA A 175 25.06 9.51 10.63
N LEU A 176 24.83 10.59 11.37
CA LEU A 176 25.64 10.94 12.53
C LEU A 176 25.06 10.28 13.77
N GLY A 177 25.62 9.12 14.15
CA GLY A 177 25.48 8.57 15.51
C GLY A 177 24.05 8.53 16.06
N GLY A 178 23.10 7.93 15.36
CA GLY A 178 21.72 7.75 15.83
C GLY A 178 20.84 9.00 15.81
N SER A 179 21.38 10.19 15.48
CA SER A 179 20.58 11.40 15.27
C SER A 179 19.97 11.44 13.86
N GLY A 180 18.87 12.18 13.70
CA GLY A 180 18.28 12.47 12.38
C GLY A 180 19.14 13.40 11.49
N ALA A 181 20.30 13.84 11.99
CA ALA A 181 21.24 14.67 11.24
C ALA A 181 22.06 13.83 10.24
N TYR A 182 22.34 14.42 9.08
CA TYR A 182 23.12 13.78 8.03
C TYR A 182 24.25 14.67 7.54
N VAL A 183 25.36 14.05 7.13
CA VAL A 183 26.47 14.72 6.47
C VAL A 183 26.58 14.28 5.02
N ARG A 184 26.94 15.23 4.15
CA ARG A 184 27.14 15.00 2.70
C ARG A 184 28.56 14.53 2.35
N ARG A 185 29.45 14.49 3.33
CA ARG A 185 30.81 13.94 3.24
C ARG A 185 30.98 12.90 4.36
N PRO A 186 31.68 11.78 4.14
CA PRO A 186 31.96 10.83 5.20
C PRO A 186 32.80 11.51 6.28
N ILE A 187 32.35 11.47 7.53
CA ILE A 187 33.22 11.78 8.67
C ILE A 187 34.08 10.55 8.89
N LEU A 188 35.39 10.71 8.81
CA LEU A 188 36.37 9.69 9.20
C LEU A 188 36.11 9.33 10.66
N ARG A 189 35.51 8.17 10.91
CA ARG A 189 35.51 7.58 12.25
C ARG A 189 36.90 7.05 12.50
N ASN A 190 37.59 7.61 13.50
CA ASN A 190 38.75 6.93 14.05
C ASN A 190 38.26 5.60 14.62
N LYS A 191 38.74 4.49 14.05
CA LYS A 191 38.38 3.15 14.49
C LYS A 191 38.81 2.99 15.94
N ASN A 192 37.85 2.86 16.87
CA ASN A 192 38.17 2.44 18.23
C ASN A 192 38.74 1.01 18.20
N LEU A 193 39.63 0.69 19.13
CA LEU A 193 40.36 -0.59 19.22
C LEU A 193 39.46 -1.83 19.04
N PHE A 194 38.20 -1.76 19.46
CA PHE A 194 37.21 -2.83 19.34
C PHE A 194 36.82 -3.17 17.89
N GLN A 195 36.75 -2.18 16.99
CA GLN A 195 36.45 -2.42 15.56
C GLN A 195 37.66 -2.93 14.79
N LYS A 196 38.89 -2.53 15.16
CA LYS A 196 40.12 -3.11 14.60
C LYS A 196 40.24 -4.61 14.92
N TRP A 197 39.78 -5.03 16.09
CA TRP A 197 39.77 -6.43 16.52
C TRP A 197 38.78 -7.33 15.78
N GLN A 198 37.68 -6.78 15.25
CA GLN A 198 36.70 -7.57 14.47
C GLN A 198 37.17 -7.82 13.03
N GLU A 199 37.90 -6.88 12.43
CA GLU A 199 38.46 -7.05 11.07
C GLU A 199 39.68 -7.98 11.06
N SER A 200 40.45 -8.07 12.16
CA SER A 200 41.64 -8.94 12.26
C SER A 200 41.32 -10.43 12.50
N ARG A 201 40.05 -10.81 12.63
CA ARG A 201 39.61 -12.21 12.76
C ARG A 201 39.03 -12.80 11.46
N GLN A 202 39.51 -12.37 10.31
CA GLN A 202 39.49 -13.21 9.12
C GLN A 202 40.84 -13.91 8.94
N PRO A 203 41.08 -15.07 9.59
CA PRO A 203 42.02 -16.03 9.06
C PRO A 203 41.42 -16.62 7.78
N THR A 204 42.11 -16.37 6.67
CA THR A 204 42.04 -17.21 5.49
C THR A 204 42.71 -18.53 5.85
N HIS A 205 41.94 -19.62 5.88
CA HIS A 205 42.22 -20.95 5.33
C HIS A 205 41.04 -21.88 5.59
#